data_AF-A0A7V6D3L5-F1
#
_entry.id   AF-A0A7V6D3L5-F1
#
_cell.length_a   1.000
_cell.length_b   1.000
_cell.length_c   1.000
_cell.angle_alpha   90.00
_cell.angle_beta   90.00
_cell.angle_gamma   90.00
#
_symmetry.space_group_name_H-M   'P 1'
#
loop_
_entity.id
_entity.type
_entity.pdbx_description
1 polymer ?
#
loop_
_entity_poly.entity_id
_entity_poly.type
_entity_poly.pdbx_seq_one_letter_code
_entity_poly.pdbx_strand_id
1 'polypeptide(L)'
;MLDKRDLYRFPWSMNDNPIAWLEVTDICNMHCEGCYRQHLEGHKSLAQIEQEILFFKQWRNPDNVSLAGGDPLVHPQILDIVALIRRHGLKPIVLTNALALTPELLRELKRAGCAGFTIHIDSHQERPHWQGKSEADLNELRQHYADMIAREGGMSVVFNSTVYPDTCHEIPDVVRWGAAHMDRVQGLVFITYRAATDAIQGAVGPAAQEVDLNQLSYGRQRFSGEFVTSPQVCQIIHDACPAYEPSGYLGGTLVHSSFKWLIGAMIGSRHGPYGSVGKKGMELAQAGHHWFVGTYLAYLSSGIGRAAFLLWPWDAKIRQAWKNRLKDLLRHPGRLFEPVYIQTIGIIQAPDVQPSGLADMCDSCPDMTVWQGRLVNSCRMDEYRLFGGMITVLPQKGP
;
A
#
# COMPACT_ATOMS: atom_id res chain seq x y z
N MET A 1 6.41 22.90 1.74
CA MET A 1 5.75 22.39 2.96
C MET A 1 4.38 21.86 2.54
N LEU A 2 4.02 20.62 2.93
CA LEU A 2 2.72 20.04 2.60
C LEU A 2 1.60 20.77 3.32
N ASP A 3 0.53 21.10 2.60
CA ASP A 3 -0.68 21.70 3.16
C ASP A 3 -1.90 20.85 2.79
N LYS A 4 -2.70 20.47 3.79
CA LYS A 4 -3.92 19.66 3.60
C LYS A 4 -4.94 20.36 2.70
N ARG A 5 -4.93 21.68 2.62
CA ARG A 5 -5.84 22.46 1.77
C ARG A 5 -5.54 22.25 0.28
N ASP A 6 -4.30 21.91 -0.06
CA ASP A 6 -3.86 21.65 -1.43
C ASP A 6 -4.05 20.19 -1.86
N LEU A 7 -4.54 19.33 -0.95
CA LEU A 7 -4.75 17.90 -1.18
C LEU A 7 -6.23 17.53 -1.10
N TYR A 8 -6.61 16.47 -1.83
CA TYR A 8 -7.93 15.86 -1.72
C TYR A 8 -7.97 14.97 -0.47
N ARG A 9 -8.84 15.29 0.50
CA ARG A 9 -9.14 14.36 1.58
C ARG A 9 -9.99 13.24 0.99
N PHE A 10 -9.50 12.00 1.01
CA PHE A 10 -10.32 10.90 0.52
C PHE A 10 -11.60 10.77 1.38
N PRO A 11 -12.77 10.62 0.76
CA PRO A 11 -14.07 10.50 1.45
C PRO A 11 -14.31 9.09 1.97
N TRP A 12 -13.27 8.26 2.02
CA TRP A 12 -13.36 6.88 2.46
C TRP A 12 -13.73 6.84 3.94
N SER A 13 -14.52 5.83 4.31
CA SER A 13 -14.99 5.62 5.66
C SER A 13 -14.75 4.17 6.11
N MET A 14 -15.19 3.84 7.32
CA MET A 14 -15.27 2.44 7.75
C MET A 14 -16.19 1.64 6.82
N ASN A 15 -17.31 2.24 6.38
CA ASN A 15 -18.40 1.52 5.73
C ASN A 15 -18.46 1.69 4.19
N ASP A 16 -17.64 2.57 3.64
CA ASP A 16 -17.50 2.79 2.20
C ASP A 16 -16.03 3.09 1.92
N ASN A 17 -15.31 2.08 1.45
CA ASN A 17 -13.87 2.09 1.27
C ASN A 17 -13.50 1.21 0.08
N PRO A 18 -12.60 1.66 -0.82
CA PRO A 18 -12.32 0.91 -2.03
C PRO A 18 -11.62 -0.44 -1.78
N ILE A 19 -11.01 -0.64 -0.61
CA ILE A 19 -10.19 -1.82 -0.30
C ILE A 19 -10.84 -2.68 0.79
N ALA A 20 -10.94 -3.98 0.52
CA ALA A 20 -11.14 -5.01 1.53
C ALA A 20 -9.82 -5.74 1.81
N TRP A 21 -9.31 -5.67 3.04
CA TRP A 21 -8.07 -6.34 3.42
C TRP A 21 -8.35 -7.73 3.99
N LEU A 22 -8.10 -8.75 3.19
CA LEU A 22 -8.42 -10.13 3.52
C LEU A 22 -7.13 -10.89 3.87
N GLU A 23 -6.94 -11.19 5.15
CA GLU A 23 -5.84 -12.07 5.56
C GLU A 23 -6.25 -13.53 5.42
N VAL A 24 -5.61 -14.26 4.52
CA VAL A 24 -5.96 -15.66 4.22
C VAL A 24 -5.11 -16.67 4.98
N THR A 25 -3.97 -16.23 5.49
CA THR A 25 -3.08 -17.04 6.31
C THR A 25 -2.16 -16.14 7.12
N ASP A 26 -1.64 -16.62 8.25
CA ASP A 26 -0.52 -15.97 8.95
C ASP A 26 0.82 -16.72 8.78
N ILE A 27 0.87 -17.69 7.86
CA ILE A 27 2.08 -18.43 7.49
C ILE A 27 2.83 -17.65 6.40
N CYS A 28 4.14 -17.52 6.56
CA CYS A 28 5.03 -16.91 5.58
C CYS A 28 6.26 -17.79 5.36
N ASN A 29 6.80 -17.78 4.14
CA ASN A 29 8.04 -18.47 3.75
C ASN A 29 9.30 -17.57 3.88
N MET A 30 9.17 -16.40 4.49
CA MET A 30 10.24 -15.43 4.68
C MET A 30 10.00 -14.61 5.95
N HIS A 31 11.07 -14.18 6.61
CA HIS A 31 11.02 -13.22 7.71
C HIS A 31 11.46 -11.83 7.23
N CYS A 32 10.81 -10.78 7.76
CA CYS A 32 11.14 -9.38 7.48
C CYS A 32 11.24 -8.65 8.82
N GLU A 33 12.23 -7.77 8.99
CA GLU A 33 12.38 -6.99 10.23
C GLU A 33 11.11 -6.20 10.57
N GLY A 34 10.46 -5.63 9.55
CA GLY A 34 9.25 -4.82 9.68
C GLY A 34 7.94 -5.60 9.86
N CYS A 35 7.99 -6.93 9.96
CA CYS A 35 6.78 -7.75 10.02
C CYS A 35 6.03 -7.55 11.34
N TYR A 36 4.78 -7.13 11.26
CA TYR A 36 3.90 -7.00 12.43
C TYR A 36 3.06 -8.25 12.72
N ARG A 37 3.08 -9.26 11.84
CA ARG A 37 2.23 -10.45 11.90
C ARG A 37 2.97 -11.66 12.50
N GLN A 38 2.28 -12.41 13.35
CA GLN A 38 2.74 -13.68 13.91
C GLN A 38 1.95 -14.88 13.39
N HIS A 39 2.62 -16.03 13.34
CA HIS A 39 2.00 -17.32 13.06
C HIS A 39 1.31 -17.86 14.32
N LEU A 40 -0.02 -17.80 14.37
CA LEU A 40 -0.86 -18.24 15.49
C LEU A 40 -1.95 -19.25 15.08
N GLU A 41 -2.59 -19.10 13.91
CA GLU A 41 -3.75 -19.92 13.49
C GLU A 41 -3.54 -20.71 12.20
N GLY A 42 -2.66 -20.27 11.30
CA GLY A 42 -2.36 -20.97 10.05
C GLY A 42 -3.16 -20.48 8.83
N HIS A 43 -3.67 -21.42 8.03
CA HIS A 43 -4.45 -21.14 6.82
C HIS A 43 -5.95 -21.06 7.13
N LYS A 44 -6.64 -20.04 6.60
CA LYS A 44 -8.11 -20.00 6.65
C LYS A 44 -8.72 -20.93 5.61
N SER A 45 -9.78 -21.63 5.97
CA SER A 45 -10.57 -22.40 5.01
C SER A 45 -11.28 -21.49 3.99
N LEU A 46 -11.59 -22.03 2.81
CA LEU A 46 -12.40 -21.32 1.80
C LEU A 46 -13.73 -20.81 2.36
N ALA A 47 -14.38 -21.56 3.27
CA ALA A 47 -15.63 -21.16 3.88
C ALA A 47 -15.48 -19.92 4.77
N GLN A 48 -14.42 -19.84 5.58
CA GLN A 48 -14.11 -18.64 6.37
C GLN A 48 -13.81 -17.44 5.46
N ILE A 49 -13.04 -17.67 4.40
CA ILE A 49 -12.72 -16.63 3.42
C ILE A 49 -13.98 -16.12 2.71
N GLU A 50 -14.88 -17.01 2.28
CA GLU A 50 -16.15 -16.61 1.66
C GLU A 50 -17.02 -15.78 2.60
N GLN A 51 -17.10 -16.16 3.88
CA GLN A 51 -17.80 -15.40 4.90
C GLN A 51 -17.24 -13.97 5.06
N GLU A 52 -15.91 -13.82 5.08
CA GLU A 52 -15.27 -12.51 5.17
C GLU A 52 -15.47 -11.67 3.90
N ILE A 53 -15.44 -12.28 2.71
CA ILE A 53 -15.77 -11.59 1.45
C ILE A 53 -17.20 -11.06 1.50
N LEU A 54 -18.17 -11.88 1.92
CA LEU A 54 -19.56 -11.46 2.06
C LEU A 54 -19.72 -10.34 3.10
N PHE A 55 -18.99 -10.42 4.22
CA PHE A 55 -18.95 -9.37 5.23
C PHE A 55 -18.44 -8.04 4.64
N PHE A 56 -17.32 -8.06 3.90
CA PHE A 56 -16.80 -6.85 3.25
C PHE A 56 -17.77 -6.26 2.24
N LYS A 57 -18.44 -7.10 1.43
CA LYS A 57 -19.46 -6.62 0.48
C LYS A 57 -20.63 -5.97 1.19
N GLN A 58 -21.07 -6.53 2.31
CA GLN A 58 -22.18 -5.98 3.08
C GLN A 58 -21.82 -4.65 3.75
N TRP A 59 -20.60 -4.54 4.28
CA TRP A 59 -20.25 -3.47 5.21
C TRP A 59 -19.24 -2.46 4.70
N ARG A 60 -18.45 -2.72 3.64
CA ARG A 60 -17.38 -1.82 3.18
C ARG A 60 -17.51 -1.30 1.75
N ASN A 61 -18.37 -1.90 0.92
CA ASN A 61 -18.50 -1.54 -0.50
C ASN A 61 -17.16 -1.47 -1.29
N PRO A 62 -16.32 -2.52 -1.24
CA PRO A 62 -15.00 -2.50 -1.86
C PRO A 62 -15.03 -2.63 -3.39
N ASP A 63 -14.04 -2.02 -4.05
CA ASP A 63 -13.73 -2.25 -5.46
C ASP A 63 -12.77 -3.45 -5.64
N ASN A 64 -11.84 -3.64 -4.69
CA ASN A 64 -10.88 -4.73 -4.71
C ASN A 64 -10.76 -5.46 -3.36
N VAL A 65 -10.25 -6.69 -3.42
CA VAL A 65 -9.78 -7.42 -2.24
C VAL A 65 -8.26 -7.50 -2.31
N SER A 66 -7.60 -6.93 -1.32
CA SER A 66 -6.18 -7.09 -1.06
C SER A 66 -5.98 -8.37 -0.25
N LEU A 67 -5.52 -9.43 -0.93
CA LEU A 67 -5.15 -10.71 -0.34
C LEU A 67 -3.82 -10.58 0.39
N ALA A 68 -3.82 -10.75 1.69
CA ALA A 68 -2.68 -10.48 2.57
C ALA A 68 -2.56 -11.52 3.69
N GLY A 69 -1.77 -11.20 4.73
CA GLY A 69 -1.53 -12.02 5.91
C GLY A 69 -0.03 -12.25 6.12
N GLY A 70 0.40 -13.52 6.17
CA GLY A 70 1.78 -13.92 5.94
C GLY A 70 2.13 -13.76 4.46
N ASP A 71 2.33 -14.85 3.72
CA ASP A 71 2.34 -14.80 2.25
C ASP A 71 1.15 -15.60 1.66
N PRO A 72 0.17 -14.95 1.01
CA PRO A 72 -0.96 -15.64 0.37
C PRO A 72 -0.54 -16.73 -0.62
N LEU A 73 0.60 -16.59 -1.29
CA LEU A 73 1.06 -17.58 -2.28
C LEU A 73 1.47 -18.91 -1.65
N VAL A 74 1.70 -18.98 -0.33
CA VAL A 74 1.94 -20.26 0.35
C VAL A 74 0.64 -20.98 0.72
N HIS A 75 -0.52 -20.35 0.53
CA HIS A 75 -1.81 -20.98 0.80
C HIS A 75 -2.09 -22.09 -0.24
N PRO A 76 -2.37 -23.34 0.17
CA PRO A 76 -2.52 -24.46 -0.77
C PRO A 76 -3.69 -24.29 -1.75
N GLN A 77 -4.67 -23.47 -1.39
CA GLN A 77 -5.86 -23.16 -2.19
C GLN A 77 -5.84 -21.74 -2.79
N ILE A 78 -4.67 -21.13 -3.00
CA ILE A 78 -4.58 -19.74 -3.48
C ILE A 78 -5.33 -19.50 -4.80
N LEU A 79 -5.31 -20.46 -5.73
CA LEU A 79 -6.05 -20.36 -6.99
C LEU A 79 -7.56 -20.32 -6.77
N ASP A 80 -8.09 -21.16 -5.88
CA ASP A 80 -9.51 -21.20 -5.52
C ASP A 80 -9.94 -19.91 -4.83
N ILE A 81 -9.10 -19.35 -3.95
CA ILE A 81 -9.34 -18.08 -3.26
C ILE A 81 -9.46 -16.94 -4.27
N VAL A 82 -8.53 -16.83 -5.22
CA VAL A 82 -8.55 -15.81 -6.27
C VAL A 82 -9.82 -15.94 -7.12
N ALA A 83 -10.15 -17.17 -7.54
CA ALA A 83 -11.37 -17.45 -8.30
C ALA A 83 -12.64 -17.11 -7.52
N LEU A 84 -12.66 -17.38 -6.22
CA LEU A 84 -13.78 -17.05 -5.32
C LEU A 84 -14.01 -15.54 -5.24
N ILE A 85 -12.96 -14.74 -5.01
CA ILE A 85 -13.07 -13.27 -5.00
C ILE A 85 -13.61 -12.76 -6.33
N ARG A 86 -13.08 -13.29 -7.45
CA ARG A 86 -13.52 -12.89 -8.78
C ARG A 86 -14.99 -13.23 -9.04
N ARG A 87 -15.46 -14.40 -8.60
CA ARG A 87 -16.88 -14.81 -8.67
C ARG A 87 -17.80 -13.87 -7.91
N HIS A 88 -17.32 -13.22 -6.84
CA HIS A 88 -18.07 -12.20 -6.11
C HIS A 88 -18.04 -10.80 -6.74
N GLY A 89 -17.43 -10.65 -7.93
CA GLY A 89 -17.39 -9.39 -8.67
C GLY A 89 -16.31 -8.42 -8.21
N LEU A 90 -15.39 -8.86 -7.35
CA LEU A 90 -14.31 -8.04 -6.81
C LEU A 90 -13.00 -8.29 -7.57
N LYS A 91 -12.08 -7.32 -7.52
CA LYS A 91 -10.73 -7.44 -8.11
C LYS A 91 -9.78 -8.10 -7.09
N PRO A 92 -9.26 -9.32 -7.33
CA PRO A 92 -8.26 -9.91 -6.45
C PRO A 92 -6.89 -9.27 -6.70
N ILE A 93 -6.30 -8.66 -5.68
CA ILE A 93 -4.93 -8.14 -5.67
C ILE A 93 -4.11 -8.96 -4.68
N VAL A 94 -3.05 -9.61 -5.13
CA VAL A 94 -2.21 -10.46 -4.27
C VAL A 94 -1.06 -9.65 -3.68
N LEU A 95 -1.00 -9.54 -2.35
CA LEU A 95 0.12 -8.95 -1.62
C LEU A 95 1.10 -10.06 -1.25
N THR A 96 2.32 -10.03 -1.78
CA THR A 96 3.26 -11.16 -1.65
C THR A 96 4.70 -10.70 -1.57
N ASN A 97 5.58 -11.51 -0.97
CA ASN A 97 7.03 -11.36 -1.11
C ASN A 97 7.55 -11.95 -2.44
N ALA A 98 6.67 -12.55 -3.25
CA ALA A 98 6.91 -13.17 -4.55
C ALA A 98 7.88 -14.36 -4.58
N LEU A 99 8.40 -14.83 -3.44
CA LEU A 99 9.34 -15.96 -3.39
C LEU A 99 8.72 -17.26 -3.92
N ALA A 100 7.42 -17.45 -3.71
CA ALA A 100 6.67 -18.60 -4.23
C ALA A 100 6.12 -18.38 -5.65
N LEU A 101 6.30 -17.19 -6.23
CA LEU A 101 5.72 -16.84 -7.53
C LEU A 101 6.58 -17.38 -8.68
N THR A 102 6.14 -18.48 -9.28
CA THR A 102 6.73 -19.02 -10.51
C THR A 102 5.97 -18.52 -11.75
N PRO A 103 6.57 -18.59 -12.96
CA PRO A 103 5.86 -18.29 -14.20
C PRO A 103 4.60 -19.15 -14.41
N GLU A 104 4.64 -20.41 -13.97
CA GLU A 104 3.52 -21.35 -14.04
C GLU A 104 2.39 -20.90 -13.11
N LEU A 105 2.70 -20.62 -11.84
CA LEU A 105 1.73 -20.14 -10.87
C LEU A 105 1.14 -18.79 -11.29
N LEU A 106 1.95 -17.88 -11.85
CA LEU A 106 1.49 -16.61 -12.38
C LEU A 106 0.43 -16.78 -13.48
N ARG A 107 0.62 -17.72 -14.41
CA ARG A 107 -0.36 -18.04 -15.45
C ARG A 107 -1.65 -18.59 -14.86
N GLU A 108 -1.55 -19.45 -13.85
CA GLU A 108 -2.72 -20.01 -13.17
C GLU A 108 -3.49 -18.95 -12.38
N LEU A 109 -2.80 -18.07 -11.66
CA LEU A 109 -3.40 -16.93 -10.95
C LEU A 109 -4.13 -16.00 -11.92
N LYS A 110 -3.53 -15.70 -13.09
CA LYS A 110 -4.19 -14.93 -14.14
C LYS A 110 -5.47 -15.62 -14.63
N ARG A 111 -5.41 -16.93 -14.89
CA ARG A 111 -6.59 -17.72 -15.31
C ARG A 111 -7.69 -17.74 -14.24
N ALA A 112 -7.32 -17.78 -12.97
CA ALA A 112 -8.25 -17.68 -11.84
C ALA A 112 -8.89 -16.29 -11.71
N GLY A 113 -8.32 -15.27 -12.35
CA GLY A 113 -8.87 -13.91 -12.39
C GLY A 113 -8.14 -12.91 -11.51
N CYS A 114 -6.88 -13.18 -11.14
CA CYS A 114 -6.01 -12.20 -10.48
C CYS A 114 -5.95 -10.90 -11.29
N ALA A 115 -6.20 -9.77 -10.64
CA ALA A 115 -6.18 -8.45 -11.26
C ALA A 115 -4.79 -7.78 -11.16
N GLY A 116 -3.97 -8.20 -10.19
CA GLY A 116 -2.66 -7.61 -10.00
C GLY A 116 -1.95 -8.07 -8.74
N PHE A 117 -0.73 -7.56 -8.59
CA PHE A 117 0.15 -7.85 -7.48
C PHE A 117 0.61 -6.57 -6.80
N THR A 118 0.78 -6.67 -5.49
CA THR A 118 1.55 -5.73 -4.69
C THR A 118 2.70 -6.51 -4.08
N ILE A 119 3.91 -6.33 -4.60
CA ILE A 119 5.08 -7.12 -4.25
C ILE A 119 5.93 -6.37 -3.23
N HIS A 120 6.16 -6.95 -2.07
CA HIS A 120 7.01 -6.38 -1.04
C HIS A 120 8.47 -6.79 -1.25
N ILE A 121 9.33 -5.81 -1.55
CA ILE A 121 10.79 -5.99 -1.65
C ILE A 121 11.43 -4.79 -0.98
N ASP A 122 12.25 -5.06 0.04
CA ASP A 122 13.07 -4.09 0.77
C ASP A 122 14.33 -4.78 1.33
N SER A 123 15.32 -3.99 1.72
CA SER A 123 16.65 -4.46 2.16
C SER A 123 16.66 -5.14 3.54
N HIS A 124 15.60 -5.04 4.33
CA HIS A 124 15.48 -5.65 5.67
C HIS A 124 14.70 -6.98 5.64
N GLN A 125 14.57 -7.58 4.46
CA GLN A 125 14.03 -8.93 4.29
C GLN A 125 15.13 -9.98 4.41
N GLU A 126 14.86 -11.08 5.11
CA GLU A 126 15.71 -12.27 5.12
C GLU A 126 15.54 -13.08 3.82
N ARG A 127 15.73 -12.41 2.68
CA ARG A 127 15.52 -12.98 1.36
C ARG A 127 16.76 -13.75 0.90
N PRO A 128 16.62 -15.02 0.48
CA PRO A 128 17.73 -15.79 -0.07
C PRO A 128 18.41 -15.05 -1.22
N HIS A 129 19.75 -14.99 -1.20
CA HIS A 129 20.62 -14.32 -2.19
C HIS A 129 20.60 -12.77 -2.20
N TRP A 130 19.74 -12.13 -1.40
CA TRP A 130 19.58 -10.67 -1.37
C TRP A 130 19.88 -10.03 -0.02
N GLN A 131 20.38 -10.79 0.95
CA GLN A 131 20.75 -10.25 2.27
C GLN A 131 21.89 -9.22 2.15
N GLY A 132 21.76 -8.10 2.87
CA GLY A 132 22.75 -7.02 2.89
C GLY A 132 22.84 -6.22 1.58
N LYS A 133 21.84 -6.34 0.70
CA LYS A 133 21.74 -5.56 -0.55
C LYS A 133 21.00 -4.25 -0.31
N SER A 134 21.42 -3.20 -1.00
CA SER A 134 20.72 -1.91 -1.01
C SER A 134 19.39 -2.00 -1.78
N GLU A 135 18.52 -1.01 -1.61
CA GLU A 135 17.32 -0.82 -2.42
C GLU A 135 17.67 -0.69 -3.91
N ALA A 136 18.82 -0.10 -4.23
CA ALA A 136 19.33 0.01 -5.60
C ALA A 136 19.69 -1.34 -6.19
N ASP A 137 20.39 -2.20 -5.44
CA ASP A 137 20.70 -3.58 -5.85
C ASP A 137 19.40 -4.38 -6.06
N LEU A 138 18.44 -4.23 -5.14
CA LEU A 138 17.14 -4.90 -5.18
C LEU A 138 16.28 -4.51 -6.39
N ASN A 139 16.59 -3.42 -7.10
CA ASN A 139 15.90 -3.08 -8.34
C ASN A 139 16.10 -4.14 -9.42
N GLU A 140 17.18 -4.91 -9.41
CA GLU A 140 17.32 -6.08 -10.30
C GLU A 140 16.21 -7.10 -10.03
N LEU A 141 15.90 -7.38 -8.76
CA LEU A 141 14.82 -8.28 -8.38
C LEU A 141 13.43 -7.70 -8.71
N ARG A 142 13.22 -6.40 -8.46
CA ARG A 142 11.97 -5.73 -8.84
C ARG A 142 11.76 -5.79 -10.35
N GLN A 143 12.82 -5.57 -11.12
CA GLN A 143 12.80 -5.66 -12.58
C GLN A 143 12.44 -7.08 -13.04
N HIS A 144 13.03 -8.11 -12.43
CA HIS A 144 12.73 -9.50 -12.75
C HIS A 144 11.22 -9.80 -12.66
N TYR A 145 10.59 -9.47 -11.53
CA TYR A 145 9.15 -9.71 -11.34
C TYR A 145 8.28 -8.79 -12.21
N ALA A 146 8.68 -7.53 -12.39
CA ALA A 146 7.98 -6.60 -13.27
C ALA A 146 7.94 -7.12 -14.72
N ASP A 147 9.07 -7.62 -15.23
CA ASP A 147 9.14 -8.20 -16.57
C ASP A 147 8.37 -9.51 -16.69
N MET A 148 8.47 -10.39 -15.70
CA MET A 148 7.72 -11.64 -15.68
C MET A 148 6.20 -11.39 -15.77
N ILE A 149 5.68 -10.46 -14.96
CA ILE A 149 4.25 -10.12 -14.96
C ILE A 149 3.85 -9.35 -16.21
N ALA A 150 4.68 -8.42 -16.69
CA ALA A 150 4.41 -7.67 -17.91
C ALA A 150 4.34 -8.57 -19.16
N ARG A 151 5.19 -9.62 -19.24
CA ARG A 151 5.16 -10.62 -20.32
C ARG A 151 3.85 -11.39 -20.37
N GLU A 152 3.32 -11.78 -19.20
CA GLU A 152 2.02 -12.43 -19.13
C GLU A 152 0.88 -11.44 -19.43
N GLY A 153 1.00 -10.19 -18.96
CA GLY A 153 0.12 -9.08 -19.29
C GLY A 153 -1.29 -9.18 -18.66
N GLY A 154 -2.02 -8.05 -18.68
CA GLY A 154 -3.40 -7.98 -18.17
C GLY A 154 -3.54 -7.91 -16.65
N MET A 155 -2.42 -7.71 -15.93
CA MET A 155 -2.37 -7.55 -14.47
C MET A 155 -1.57 -6.30 -14.12
N SER A 156 -1.95 -5.61 -13.04
CA SER A 156 -1.17 -4.49 -12.50
C SER A 156 -0.07 -4.98 -11.56
N VAL A 157 1.03 -4.24 -11.46
CA VAL A 157 2.12 -4.47 -10.51
C VAL A 157 2.42 -3.20 -9.75
N VAL A 158 2.42 -3.34 -8.43
CA VAL A 158 2.85 -2.33 -7.47
C VAL A 158 4.00 -2.92 -6.64
N PHE A 159 5.02 -2.13 -6.34
CA PHE A 159 6.07 -2.54 -5.40
C PHE A 159 5.98 -1.76 -4.10
N ASN A 160 5.98 -2.48 -2.99
CA ASN A 160 6.06 -1.89 -1.67
C ASN A 160 7.49 -2.00 -1.14
N SER A 161 7.94 -0.98 -0.40
CA SER A 161 9.18 -1.01 0.37
C SER A 161 8.91 -0.40 1.75
N THR A 162 9.37 -1.09 2.79
CA THR A 162 9.34 -0.54 4.15
C THR A 162 10.51 0.43 4.31
N VAL A 163 10.23 1.65 4.76
CA VAL A 163 11.22 2.71 4.93
C VAL A 163 11.68 2.74 6.37
N TYR A 164 12.93 2.38 6.58
CA TYR A 164 13.62 2.45 7.86
C TYR A 164 14.40 3.77 7.98
N PRO A 165 14.72 4.21 9.20
CA PRO A 165 15.55 5.40 9.42
C PRO A 165 16.91 5.34 8.71
N ASP A 166 17.54 4.17 8.69
CA ASP A 166 18.81 3.92 8.02
C ASP A 166 18.69 3.75 6.50
N THR A 167 17.54 3.34 5.96
CA THR A 167 17.34 3.14 4.50
C THR A 167 16.58 4.28 3.80
N CYS A 168 16.04 5.25 4.52
CA CYS A 168 15.26 6.35 3.91
C CYS A 168 16.00 7.13 2.82
N HIS A 169 17.33 7.18 2.89
CA HIS A 169 18.18 7.84 1.90
C HIS A 169 18.23 7.11 0.54
N GLU A 170 17.79 5.85 0.47
CA GLU A 170 17.77 5.00 -0.72
C GLU A 170 16.44 5.05 -1.51
N ILE A 171 15.39 5.70 -0.96
CA ILE A 171 14.11 5.97 -1.64
C ILE A 171 14.30 6.50 -3.08
N PRO A 172 15.23 7.45 -3.34
CA PRO A 172 15.45 7.97 -4.69
C PRO A 172 15.76 6.90 -5.74
N ASP A 173 16.43 5.81 -5.38
CA ASP A 173 16.81 4.75 -6.33
C ASP A 173 15.60 3.93 -6.76
N VAL A 174 14.69 3.61 -5.83
CA VAL A 174 13.43 2.93 -6.14
C VAL A 174 12.51 3.83 -6.98
N VAL A 175 12.43 5.14 -6.66
CA VAL A 175 11.59 6.10 -7.41
C VAL A 175 12.11 6.28 -8.83
N ARG A 176 13.43 6.45 -9.02
CA ARG A 176 14.02 6.59 -10.35
C ARG A 176 13.81 5.32 -11.18
N TRP A 177 14.00 4.14 -10.59
CA TRP A 177 13.70 2.87 -11.25
C TRP A 177 12.22 2.78 -11.64
N GLY A 178 11.29 3.05 -10.72
CA GLY A 178 9.85 3.00 -11.01
C GLY A 178 9.45 3.97 -12.12
N ALA A 179 9.92 5.21 -12.08
CA ALA A 179 9.63 6.22 -13.10
C ALA A 179 10.17 5.84 -14.49
N ALA A 180 11.30 5.12 -14.56
CA ALA A 180 11.83 4.60 -15.81
C ALA A 180 11.02 3.42 -16.39
N HIS A 181 10.23 2.74 -15.55
CA HIS A 181 9.48 1.52 -15.89
C HIS A 181 7.97 1.67 -15.72
N MET A 182 7.42 2.89 -15.86
CA MET A 182 5.97 3.15 -15.76
C MET A 182 5.11 2.32 -16.74
N ASP A 183 5.70 1.79 -17.81
CA ASP A 183 5.02 0.90 -18.76
C ASP A 183 4.74 -0.50 -18.20
N ARG A 184 5.46 -0.90 -17.14
CA ARG A 184 5.34 -2.20 -16.47
C ARG A 184 4.89 -2.07 -15.01
N VAL A 185 5.31 -1.00 -14.32
CA VAL A 185 5.10 -0.77 -12.89
C VAL A 185 4.06 0.33 -12.69
N GLN A 186 2.87 -0.02 -12.23
CA GLN A 186 1.76 0.93 -12.05
C GLN A 186 1.80 1.63 -10.70
N GLY A 187 2.60 1.16 -9.74
CA GLY A 187 2.79 1.93 -8.52
C GLY A 187 3.97 1.54 -7.66
N LEU A 188 4.31 2.45 -6.77
CA LEU A 188 5.24 2.28 -5.66
C LEU A 188 4.52 2.64 -4.35
N VAL A 189 4.79 1.93 -3.27
CA VAL A 189 4.30 2.31 -1.93
C VAL A 189 5.45 2.26 -0.94
N PHE A 190 5.61 3.33 -0.19
CA PHE A 190 6.59 3.43 0.88
C PHE A 190 5.87 3.40 2.23
N ILE A 191 6.20 2.42 3.08
CA ILE A 191 5.56 2.24 4.39
C ILE A 191 6.57 2.58 5.46
N THR A 192 6.32 3.60 6.29
CA THR A 192 7.31 3.99 7.31
C THR A 192 7.35 2.95 8.43
N TYR A 193 8.54 2.48 8.78
CA TYR A 193 8.74 1.53 9.88
C TYR A 193 8.32 2.13 11.23
N ARG A 194 7.74 1.29 12.10
CA ARG A 194 7.47 1.58 13.51
C ARG A 194 7.73 0.34 14.36
N ALA A 195 8.36 0.55 15.50
CA ALA A 195 8.57 -0.44 16.54
C ALA A 195 8.25 0.18 17.92
N ALA A 196 8.22 -0.64 18.96
CA ALA A 196 8.18 -0.14 20.32
C ALA A 196 9.45 0.67 20.62
N THR A 197 9.28 1.80 21.28
CA THR A 197 10.40 2.63 21.72
C THR A 197 10.85 2.24 23.13
N ASP A 198 12.05 2.68 23.52
CA ASP A 198 12.57 2.50 24.88
C ASP A 198 11.74 3.22 25.95
N ALA A 199 10.97 4.25 25.55
CA ALA A 199 10.10 5.01 26.43
C ALA A 199 8.86 4.21 26.93
N ILE A 200 8.67 3.00 26.41
CA ILE A 200 7.51 2.15 26.70
C ILE A 200 7.87 1.11 27.77
N GLN A 201 7.33 1.25 28.98
CA GLN A 201 7.59 0.33 30.09
C GLN A 201 6.59 -0.83 30.21
N GLY A 202 5.39 -0.70 29.66
CA GLY A 202 4.37 -1.74 29.72
C GLY A 202 3.15 -1.40 28.85
N ALA A 203 2.19 -2.30 28.80
CA ALA A 203 0.91 -2.07 28.16
C ALA A 203 -0.22 -2.69 28.95
N VAL A 204 -1.42 -2.14 28.77
CA VAL A 204 -2.65 -2.68 29.35
C VAL A 204 -3.59 -3.09 28.24
N GLY A 205 -4.20 -4.27 28.40
CA GLY A 205 -5.23 -4.79 27.51
C GLY A 205 -6.61 -4.20 27.79
N PRO A 206 -7.63 -4.59 27.02
CA PRO A 206 -8.99 -4.04 27.12
C PRO A 206 -9.69 -4.33 28.45
N ALA A 207 -9.31 -5.36 29.19
CA ALA A 207 -9.84 -5.69 30.52
C ALA A 207 -8.92 -5.18 31.66
N ALA A 208 -8.10 -4.16 31.37
CA ALA A 208 -7.11 -3.59 32.29
C ALA A 208 -6.07 -4.60 32.83
N GLN A 209 -5.88 -5.72 32.11
CA GLN A 209 -4.83 -6.68 32.39
C GLN A 209 -3.47 -6.15 31.90
N GLU A 210 -2.40 -6.45 32.64
CA GLU A 210 -1.04 -6.17 32.20
C GLU A 210 -0.67 -7.06 31.01
N VAL A 211 -0.01 -6.46 30.01
CA VAL A 211 0.38 -7.10 28.76
C VAL A 211 1.89 -7.00 28.58
N ASP A 212 2.52 -8.15 28.34
CA ASP A 212 3.91 -8.20 27.91
C ASP A 212 4.01 -7.90 26.40
N LEU A 213 4.59 -6.74 26.08
CA LEU A 213 4.76 -6.28 24.71
C LEU A 213 5.68 -7.17 23.87
N ASN A 214 6.56 -7.98 24.47
CA ASN A 214 7.42 -8.91 23.72
C ASN A 214 6.61 -10.03 23.04
N GLN A 215 5.36 -10.24 23.46
CA GLN A 215 4.42 -11.11 22.77
C GLN A 215 3.97 -10.55 21.42
N LEU A 216 4.24 -9.28 21.09
CA LEU A 216 3.91 -8.65 19.82
C LEU A 216 5.19 -8.42 18.99
N SER A 217 5.13 -8.65 17.68
CA SER A 217 6.30 -8.53 16.79
C SER A 217 6.98 -7.16 16.89
N TYR A 218 6.18 -6.09 16.83
CA TYR A 218 6.69 -4.72 16.94
C TYR A 218 7.22 -4.38 18.34
N GLY A 219 6.90 -5.18 19.37
CA GLY A 219 7.36 -4.97 20.76
C GLY A 219 8.69 -5.65 21.08
N ARG A 220 9.10 -6.64 20.28
CA ARG A 220 10.36 -7.40 20.45
C ARG A 220 11.60 -6.57 20.12
N GLN A 221 11.47 -5.66 19.16
CA GLN A 221 12.52 -4.72 18.82
C GLN A 221 12.28 -3.40 19.54
N ARG A 222 13.34 -2.87 20.15
CA ARG A 222 13.32 -1.58 20.80
C ARG A 222 14.13 -0.60 19.97
N PHE A 223 13.47 0.49 19.59
CA PHE A 223 14.07 1.54 18.77
C PHE A 223 14.29 2.80 19.59
N SER A 224 15.52 3.35 19.51
CA SER A 224 15.97 4.51 20.28
C SER A 224 16.13 5.79 19.44
N GLY A 225 15.89 5.73 18.12
CA GLY A 225 16.04 6.86 17.20
C GLY A 225 14.74 7.60 16.89
N GLU A 226 14.83 8.55 15.94
CA GLU A 226 13.65 9.21 15.38
C GLU A 226 13.08 8.41 14.20
N PHE A 227 11.77 8.22 14.20
CA PHE A 227 11.10 7.56 13.10
C PHE A 227 10.91 8.48 11.90
N VAL A 228 11.00 7.90 10.71
CA VAL A 228 10.70 8.60 9.46
C VAL A 228 9.18 8.85 9.35
N THR A 229 8.82 10.05 8.95
CA THR A 229 7.43 10.50 8.77
C THR A 229 7.03 10.57 7.30
N SER A 230 5.73 10.47 7.01
CA SER A 230 5.21 10.60 5.65
C SER A 230 5.60 11.91 4.95
N PRO A 231 5.58 13.09 5.62
CA PRO A 231 6.09 14.32 5.03
C PRO A 231 7.58 14.27 4.65
N GLN A 232 8.44 13.63 5.46
CA GLN A 232 9.86 13.46 5.12
C GLN A 232 10.04 12.57 3.90
N VAL A 233 9.35 11.41 3.86
CA VAL A 233 9.35 10.53 2.68
C VAL A 233 8.86 11.27 1.45
N CYS A 234 7.78 12.04 1.56
CA CYS A 234 7.23 12.82 0.46
C CYS A 234 8.23 13.85 -0.09
N GLN A 235 8.99 14.50 0.79
CA GLN A 235 10.02 15.45 0.39
C GLN A 235 11.16 14.75 -0.35
N ILE A 236 11.67 13.61 0.16
CA ILE A 236 12.72 12.82 -0.49
C ILE A 236 12.30 12.39 -1.89
N ILE A 237 11.06 11.92 -2.06
CA ILE A 237 10.51 11.53 -3.37
C ILE A 237 10.44 12.74 -4.30
N HIS A 238 9.95 13.89 -3.82
CA HIS A 238 9.85 15.11 -4.63
C HIS A 238 11.22 15.62 -5.09
N ASP A 239 12.23 15.58 -4.22
CA ASP A 239 13.60 15.98 -4.56
C ASP A 239 14.22 15.07 -5.63
N ALA A 240 13.93 13.77 -5.57
CA ALA A 240 14.40 12.79 -6.54
C ALA A 240 13.60 12.81 -7.86
N CYS A 241 12.31 13.13 -7.81
CA CYS A 241 11.40 13.17 -8.95
C CYS A 241 10.47 14.40 -8.83
N PRO A 242 10.88 15.58 -9.32
CA PRO A 242 10.08 16.81 -9.21
C PRO A 242 8.72 16.76 -9.91
N ALA A 243 8.51 15.78 -10.80
CA ALA A 243 7.22 15.55 -11.44
C ALA A 243 6.19 14.93 -10.50
N TYR A 244 6.62 14.30 -9.41
CA TYR A 244 5.77 13.75 -8.36
C TYR A 244 5.24 14.87 -7.47
N GLU A 245 3.93 14.89 -7.31
CA GLU A 245 3.25 15.64 -6.25
C GLU A 245 2.13 14.78 -5.65
N PRO A 246 1.94 14.80 -4.31
CA PRO A 246 0.79 14.16 -3.70
C PRO A 246 -0.49 14.89 -4.11
N SER A 247 -1.56 14.11 -4.28
CA SER A 247 -2.85 14.57 -4.79
C SER A 247 -3.96 14.40 -3.76
N GLY A 248 -3.82 13.44 -2.85
CA GLY A 248 -4.78 13.18 -1.78
C GLY A 248 -4.18 12.54 -0.54
N TYR A 249 -4.96 12.51 0.54
CA TYR A 249 -4.51 12.02 1.85
C TYR A 249 -5.62 11.41 2.70
N LEU A 250 -5.20 10.58 3.68
CA LEU A 250 -5.96 10.23 4.89
C LEU A 250 -5.21 10.73 6.13
N GLY A 251 -5.96 11.24 7.11
CA GLY A 251 -5.41 11.78 8.36
C GLY A 251 -5.23 10.72 9.45
N GLY A 252 -4.78 11.17 10.62
CA GLY A 252 -4.79 10.38 11.86
C GLY A 252 -6.13 10.41 12.57
N THR A 253 -6.39 9.38 13.39
CA THR A 253 -7.58 9.31 14.26
C THR A 253 -7.47 10.18 15.51
N LEU A 254 -6.25 10.52 15.95
CA LEU A 254 -5.96 11.34 17.13
C LEU A 254 -5.25 12.65 16.77
N VAL A 255 -4.30 12.60 15.83
CA VAL A 255 -3.47 13.76 15.47
C VAL A 255 -3.97 14.37 14.17
N HIS A 256 -4.71 15.48 14.27
CA HIS A 256 -5.29 16.16 13.11
C HIS A 256 -4.26 16.67 12.10
N SER A 257 -3.00 16.85 12.47
CA SER A 257 -1.92 17.28 11.58
C SER A 257 -1.23 16.12 10.86
N SER A 258 -1.43 14.87 11.30
CA SER A 258 -0.73 13.72 10.72
C SER A 258 -1.25 13.37 9.32
N PHE A 259 -0.35 12.85 8.50
CA PHE A 259 -0.61 12.30 7.18
C PHE A 259 -0.35 10.80 7.25
N LYS A 260 -1.42 10.02 7.39
CA LYS A 260 -1.31 8.55 7.50
C LYS A 260 -1.24 7.88 6.15
N TRP A 261 -1.94 8.45 5.17
CA TRP A 261 -1.78 8.09 3.77
C TRP A 261 -1.54 9.36 2.98
N LEU A 262 -0.54 9.35 2.10
CA LEU A 262 -0.34 10.33 1.03
C LEU A 262 -0.30 9.59 -0.30
N ILE A 263 -1.07 10.04 -1.27
CA ILE A 263 -1.17 9.37 -2.57
C ILE A 263 -1.00 10.40 -3.68
N GLY A 264 0.01 10.20 -4.53
CA GLY A 264 0.18 10.92 -5.79
C GLY A 264 0.02 9.98 -6.99
N ALA A 265 -0.33 10.57 -8.14
CA ALA A 265 -0.45 9.84 -9.40
C ALA A 265 0.28 10.60 -10.51
N MET A 266 1.45 10.11 -10.91
CA MET A 266 2.25 10.67 -11.99
C MET A 266 1.68 10.26 -13.35
N ILE A 267 1.67 11.18 -14.31
CA ILE A 267 1.29 10.96 -15.70
C ILE A 267 2.56 11.01 -16.54
N GLY A 268 2.82 9.98 -17.35
CA GLY A 268 4.08 9.85 -18.08
C GLY A 268 4.04 8.91 -19.27
N SER A 269 5.18 8.74 -19.92
CA SER A 269 5.43 7.72 -20.94
C SER A 269 6.63 6.87 -20.55
N ARG A 270 7.04 5.94 -21.41
CA ARG A 270 8.30 5.19 -21.26
C ARG A 270 9.56 6.07 -21.30
N HIS A 271 9.40 7.34 -21.68
CA HIS A 271 10.48 8.32 -21.74
C HIS A 271 10.52 9.23 -20.52
N GLY A 272 9.67 8.97 -19.52
CA GLY A 272 9.65 9.67 -18.24
C GLY A 272 8.32 10.38 -17.95
N PRO A 273 8.23 10.99 -16.77
CA PRO A 273 7.01 11.65 -16.31
C PRO A 273 6.82 13.02 -16.97
N TYR A 274 5.57 13.35 -17.28
CA TYR A 274 5.17 14.68 -17.76
C TYR A 274 4.71 15.59 -16.60
N GLY A 275 4.23 15.00 -15.49
CA GLY A 275 3.76 15.71 -14.30
C GLY A 275 2.87 14.79 -13.44
N SER A 276 2.05 15.38 -12.56
CA SER A 276 1.14 14.63 -11.68
C SER A 276 -0.31 15.09 -11.78
N VAL A 277 -1.22 14.24 -11.31
CA VAL A 277 -2.61 14.58 -10.99
C VAL A 277 -2.63 15.46 -9.75
N GLY A 278 -3.35 16.59 -9.79
CA GLY A 278 -3.57 17.42 -8.62
C GLY A 278 -4.84 17.05 -7.85
N LYS A 279 -5.14 17.83 -6.80
CA LYS A 279 -6.32 17.66 -5.93
C LYS A 279 -7.63 17.56 -6.70
N LYS A 280 -7.85 18.44 -7.69
CA LYS A 280 -9.13 18.49 -8.42
C LYS A 280 -9.29 17.33 -9.39
N GLY A 281 -8.20 16.91 -10.01
CA GLY A 281 -8.18 15.70 -10.83
C GLY A 281 -8.48 14.45 -9.99
N MET A 282 -7.88 14.34 -8.80
CA MET A 282 -8.13 13.23 -7.89
C MET A 282 -9.58 13.22 -7.38
N GLU A 283 -10.11 14.38 -6.98
CA GLU A 283 -11.51 14.56 -6.57
C GLU A 283 -12.48 14.10 -7.66
N LEU A 284 -12.31 14.59 -8.90
CA LEU A 284 -13.17 14.24 -10.03
C LEU A 284 -13.06 12.74 -10.39
N ALA A 285 -11.87 12.16 -10.33
CA ALA A 285 -11.69 10.73 -10.60
C ALA A 285 -12.37 9.86 -9.55
N GLN A 286 -12.20 10.16 -8.26
CA GLN A 286 -12.79 9.39 -7.16
C GLN A 286 -14.30 9.55 -7.10
N ALA A 287 -14.80 10.79 -7.12
CA ALA A 287 -16.23 11.07 -7.09
C ALA A 287 -16.93 10.59 -8.37
N GLY A 288 -16.29 10.73 -9.53
CA GLY A 288 -16.82 10.23 -10.80
C GLY A 288 -16.92 8.71 -10.82
N HIS A 289 -15.86 8.00 -10.39
CA HIS A 289 -15.92 6.54 -10.30
C HIS A 289 -17.02 6.08 -9.33
N HIS A 290 -17.13 6.70 -8.17
CA HIS A 290 -18.19 6.40 -7.20
C HIS A 290 -19.59 6.67 -7.77
N TRP A 291 -19.79 7.79 -8.46
CA TRP A 291 -21.07 8.12 -9.09
C TRP A 291 -21.49 7.13 -10.18
N PHE A 292 -20.57 6.68 -11.03
CA PHE A 292 -20.89 5.84 -12.19
C PHE A 292 -20.80 4.33 -11.93
N VAL A 293 -19.92 3.90 -11.01
CA VAL A 293 -19.63 2.49 -10.73
C VAL A 293 -20.17 2.06 -9.36
N GLY A 294 -20.38 3.02 -8.44
CA GLY A 294 -20.86 2.76 -7.09
C GLY A 294 -19.76 2.46 -6.07
N THR A 295 -18.48 2.46 -6.46
CA THR A 295 -17.33 2.23 -5.57
C THR A 295 -16.29 3.33 -5.71
N TYR A 296 -15.46 3.55 -4.70
CA TYR A 296 -14.27 4.40 -4.86
C TYR A 296 -13.18 3.69 -5.67
N LEU A 297 -12.28 4.48 -6.25
CA LEU A 297 -11.27 3.97 -7.16
C LEU A 297 -10.00 3.57 -6.37
N ALA A 298 -9.62 2.29 -6.47
CA ALA A 298 -8.30 1.79 -6.10
C ALA A 298 -7.74 0.95 -7.26
N TYR A 299 -6.41 0.82 -7.32
CA TYR A 299 -5.70 0.02 -8.33
C TYR A 299 -6.14 0.31 -9.78
N LEU A 300 -5.59 1.38 -10.36
CA LEU A 300 -5.91 1.80 -11.73
C LEU A 300 -5.52 0.73 -12.75
N SER A 301 -6.47 0.37 -13.62
CA SER A 301 -6.17 -0.48 -14.78
C SER A 301 -5.22 0.23 -15.74
N SER A 302 -4.35 -0.53 -16.40
CA SER A 302 -3.52 0.00 -17.49
C SER A 302 -4.39 0.55 -18.62
N GLY A 303 -3.98 1.67 -19.23
CA GLY A 303 -4.63 2.24 -20.43
C GLY A 303 -5.46 3.52 -20.23
N ILE A 304 -5.73 3.95 -19.00
CA ILE A 304 -6.48 5.20 -18.74
C ILE A 304 -5.63 6.48 -18.78
N GLY A 305 -4.31 6.38 -19.01
CA GLY A 305 -3.41 7.53 -18.87
C GLY A 305 -3.67 8.67 -19.85
N ARG A 306 -4.20 8.40 -21.05
CA ARG A 306 -4.66 9.46 -21.95
C ARG A 306 -5.92 10.15 -21.46
N ALA A 307 -6.84 9.39 -20.84
CA ALA A 307 -8.09 9.92 -20.31
C ALA A 307 -7.86 10.90 -19.15
N ALA A 308 -6.78 10.73 -18.38
CA ALA A 308 -6.41 11.69 -17.33
C ALA A 308 -6.27 13.12 -17.86
N PHE A 309 -5.81 13.31 -19.11
CA PHE A 309 -5.70 14.63 -19.70
C PHE A 309 -7.06 15.30 -19.93
N LEU A 310 -8.18 14.58 -20.01
CA LEU A 310 -9.51 15.19 -20.13
C LEU A 310 -9.84 16.12 -18.95
N LEU A 311 -9.18 15.92 -17.80
CA LEU A 311 -9.36 16.73 -16.60
C LEU A 311 -8.50 18.00 -16.58
N TRP A 312 -7.70 18.27 -17.63
CA TRP A 312 -6.85 19.47 -17.74
C TRP A 312 -7.57 20.82 -17.55
N PRO A 313 -8.86 21.00 -17.90
CA PRO A 313 -9.55 22.26 -17.66
C PRO A 313 -9.71 22.55 -16.16
N TRP A 314 -9.92 21.52 -15.35
CA TRP A 314 -10.24 21.64 -13.92
C TRP A 314 -9.04 21.46 -12.99
N ASP A 315 -7.95 20.84 -13.46
CA ASP A 315 -6.77 20.58 -12.65
C ASP A 315 -5.50 21.22 -13.24
N ALA A 316 -4.88 22.12 -12.46
CA ALA A 316 -3.71 22.88 -12.90
C ALA A 316 -2.46 21.99 -13.10
N LYS A 317 -2.32 20.90 -12.34
CA LYS A 317 -1.16 19.99 -12.43
C LYS A 317 -1.30 19.09 -13.66
N ILE A 318 -2.50 18.59 -13.94
CA ILE A 318 -2.80 17.89 -15.20
C ILE A 318 -2.58 18.81 -16.40
N ARG A 319 -3.00 20.08 -16.31
CA ARG A 319 -2.74 21.06 -17.37
C ARG A 319 -1.25 21.28 -17.61
N GLN A 320 -0.43 21.30 -16.56
CA GLN A 320 1.02 21.40 -16.70
C GLN A 320 1.61 20.13 -17.35
N ALA A 321 1.16 18.95 -16.92
CA ALA A 321 1.55 17.68 -17.54
C ALA A 321 1.19 17.63 -19.03
N TRP A 322 0.01 18.15 -19.41
CA TRP A 322 -0.43 18.24 -20.79
C TRP A 322 0.48 19.15 -21.62
N LYS A 323 0.85 20.33 -21.10
CA LYS A 323 1.81 21.23 -21.76
C LYS A 323 3.18 20.57 -21.95
N ASN A 324 3.67 19.84 -20.95
CA ASN A 324 4.93 19.11 -21.04
C ASN A 324 4.87 18.01 -22.11
N ARG A 325 3.75 17.29 -22.19
CA ARG A 325 3.50 16.34 -23.27
C ARG A 325 3.47 17.00 -24.65
N LEU A 326 2.80 18.14 -24.81
CA LEU A 326 2.82 18.86 -26.10
C LEU A 326 4.24 19.22 -26.54
N LYS A 327 5.08 19.71 -25.60
CA LYS A 327 6.49 20.01 -25.89
C LYS A 327 7.27 18.77 -26.34
N ASP A 328 7.01 17.63 -25.71
CA ASP A 328 7.59 16.35 -26.11
C ASP A 328 7.14 15.93 -27.52
N LEU A 329 5.84 16.02 -27.82
CA LEU A 329 5.28 15.70 -29.13
C LEU A 329 5.78 16.64 -30.25
N LEU A 330 6.03 17.92 -29.95
CA LEU A 330 6.62 18.86 -30.91
C LEU A 330 8.05 18.48 -31.29
N ARG A 331 8.83 17.93 -30.34
CA ARG A 331 10.21 17.46 -30.58
C ARG A 331 10.23 16.05 -31.19
N HIS A 332 9.25 15.23 -30.86
CA HIS A 332 9.17 13.83 -31.27
C HIS A 332 7.74 13.46 -31.72
N PRO A 333 7.31 13.88 -32.93
CA PRO A 333 5.94 13.67 -33.40
C PRO A 333 5.49 12.20 -33.46
N GLY A 334 6.41 11.27 -33.67
CA GLY A 334 6.13 9.83 -33.66
C GLY A 334 5.56 9.30 -32.34
N ARG A 335 5.83 9.99 -31.22
CA ARG A 335 5.35 9.62 -29.88
C ARG A 335 3.84 9.85 -29.69
N LEU A 336 3.16 10.47 -30.65
CA LEU A 336 1.70 10.68 -30.59
C LEU A 336 0.93 9.36 -30.39
N PHE A 337 1.42 8.28 -31.01
CA PHE A 337 0.79 6.97 -30.96
C PHE A 337 1.21 6.13 -29.75
N GLU A 338 2.20 6.58 -28.97
CA GLU A 338 2.66 5.85 -27.79
C GLU A 338 1.64 5.93 -26.63
N PRO A 339 1.54 4.86 -25.81
CA PRO A 339 0.68 4.88 -24.63
C PRO A 339 1.12 5.93 -23.61
N VAL A 340 0.17 6.38 -22.81
CA VAL A 340 0.44 7.18 -21.61
C VAL A 340 0.03 6.38 -20.40
N TYR A 341 0.91 6.40 -19.41
CA TYR A 341 0.80 5.63 -18.19
C TYR A 341 0.50 6.56 -17.02
N ILE A 342 -0.17 5.99 -16.03
CA ILE A 342 -0.30 6.57 -14.70
C ILE A 342 0.48 5.66 -13.76
N GLN A 343 1.37 6.24 -12.96
CA GLN A 343 2.05 5.53 -11.89
C GLN A 343 1.69 6.19 -10.56
N THR A 344 1.14 5.40 -9.63
CA THR A 344 0.83 5.90 -8.29
C THR A 344 2.05 5.77 -7.40
N ILE A 345 2.34 6.80 -6.61
CA ILE A 345 3.27 6.66 -5.48
C ILE A 345 2.49 6.94 -4.21
N GLY A 346 2.41 5.93 -3.36
CA GLY A 346 1.75 5.97 -2.06
C GLY A 346 2.77 6.04 -0.93
N ILE A 347 2.43 6.73 0.15
CA ILE A 347 3.19 6.77 1.38
C ILE A 347 2.22 6.43 2.50
N ILE A 348 2.56 5.42 3.30
CA ILE A 348 1.75 4.95 4.43
C ILE A 348 2.56 5.17 5.70
N GLN A 349 2.04 5.98 6.62
CA GLN A 349 2.60 6.10 7.96
C GLN A 349 2.00 5.03 8.86
N ALA A 350 2.85 4.17 9.40
CA ALA A 350 2.44 3.24 10.43
C ALA A 350 1.96 3.98 11.70
N PRO A 351 1.20 3.31 12.59
CA PRO A 351 0.64 3.95 13.77
C PRO A 351 1.69 4.58 14.69
N ASP A 352 1.40 5.76 15.23
CA ASP A 352 2.28 6.45 16.16
C ASP A 352 1.67 6.41 17.57
N VAL A 353 2.37 5.84 18.54
CA VAL A 353 1.93 5.85 19.94
C VAL A 353 2.06 7.26 20.51
N GLN A 354 0.97 7.81 21.01
CA GLN A 354 0.90 9.14 21.60
C GLN A 354 1.33 9.12 23.08
N PRO A 355 1.68 10.28 23.68
CA PRO A 355 2.01 10.36 25.11
C PRO A 355 0.90 9.83 26.03
N SER A 356 -0.35 9.83 25.57
CA SER A 356 -1.49 9.23 26.29
C SER A 356 -1.48 7.70 26.30
N GLY A 357 -0.58 7.05 25.56
CA GLY A 357 -0.54 5.61 25.38
C GLY A 357 -1.37 5.07 24.22
N LEU A 358 -2.23 5.91 23.64
CA LEU A 358 -3.09 5.54 22.53
C LEU A 358 -2.33 5.63 21.20
N ALA A 359 -2.64 4.75 20.26
CA ALA A 359 -2.07 4.83 18.92
C ALA A 359 -2.89 5.75 18.00
N ASP A 360 -2.21 6.68 17.35
CA ASP A 360 -2.77 7.46 16.24
C ASP A 360 -2.81 6.59 14.98
N MET A 361 -4.01 6.09 14.64
CA MET A 361 -4.26 5.17 13.54
C MET A 361 -4.60 5.94 12.26
N CYS A 362 -4.66 5.23 11.12
CA CYS A 362 -5.19 5.78 9.87
C CYS A 362 -6.69 6.02 10.01
N ASP A 363 -7.15 7.25 9.80
CA ASP A 363 -8.58 7.55 9.68
C ASP A 363 -9.17 6.74 8.52
N SER A 364 -10.21 5.96 8.80
CA SER A 364 -10.91 5.15 7.81
C SER A 364 -9.98 4.23 7.01
N CYS A 365 -9.07 3.58 7.74
CA CYS A 365 -8.01 2.73 7.21
C CYS A 365 -8.49 1.78 6.07
N PRO A 366 -7.80 1.78 4.92
CA PRO A 366 -8.06 0.79 3.86
C PRO A 366 -7.72 -0.64 4.32
N ASP A 367 -6.68 -0.77 5.15
CA ASP A 367 -6.13 -2.06 5.60
C ASP A 367 -6.84 -2.58 6.86
N MET A 368 -8.18 -2.51 6.90
CA MET A 368 -8.97 -3.15 7.96
C MET A 368 -9.44 -4.54 7.53
N THR A 369 -9.28 -5.50 8.43
CA THR A 369 -9.63 -6.91 8.23
C THR A 369 -10.74 -7.36 9.17
N VAL A 370 -11.30 -8.54 8.93
CA VAL A 370 -12.36 -9.11 9.76
C VAL A 370 -11.75 -9.91 10.90
N TRP A 371 -12.26 -9.68 12.11
CA TRP A 371 -11.98 -10.51 13.28
C TRP A 371 -13.28 -10.65 14.08
N GLN A 372 -13.78 -11.88 14.28
CA GLN A 372 -15.02 -12.15 15.01
C GLN A 372 -16.22 -11.25 14.62
N GLY A 373 -16.43 -11.04 13.32
CA GLY A 373 -17.55 -10.24 12.80
C GLY A 373 -17.42 -8.72 13.00
N ARG A 374 -16.24 -8.21 13.34
CA ARG A 374 -15.92 -6.77 13.39
C ARG A 374 -14.73 -6.43 12.51
N LEU A 375 -14.68 -5.18 12.03
CA LEU A 375 -13.52 -4.62 11.35
C LEU A 375 -12.47 -4.17 12.37
N VAL A 376 -11.23 -4.59 12.16
CA VAL A 376 -10.07 -4.19 12.98
C VAL A 376 -8.91 -3.80 12.06
N ASN A 377 -8.01 -2.94 12.52
CA ASN A 377 -6.80 -2.62 11.75
C ASN A 377 -5.90 -3.84 11.62
N SER A 378 -5.54 -4.21 10.39
CA SER A 378 -4.70 -5.37 10.12
C SER A 378 -3.40 -5.34 10.92
N CYS A 379 -2.70 -4.19 10.92
CA CYS A 379 -1.45 -3.99 11.64
C CYS A 379 -1.54 -4.11 13.17
N ARG A 380 -2.74 -4.16 13.74
CA ARG A 380 -2.98 -4.34 15.19
C ARG A 380 -3.75 -5.62 15.50
N MET A 381 -4.05 -6.46 14.51
CA MET A 381 -4.91 -7.63 14.69
C MET A 381 -4.33 -8.67 15.65
N ASP A 382 -3.00 -8.79 15.77
CA ASP A 382 -2.42 -9.72 16.75
C ASP A 382 -2.72 -9.32 18.21
N GLU A 383 -2.97 -8.05 18.51
CA GLU A 383 -3.48 -7.65 19.84
C GLU A 383 -4.89 -8.17 20.08
N TYR A 384 -5.72 -8.18 19.04
CA TYR A 384 -7.06 -8.76 19.13
C TYR A 384 -6.98 -10.27 19.34
N ARG A 385 -6.08 -10.96 18.63
CA ARG A 385 -5.92 -12.42 18.72
C ARG A 385 -5.33 -12.86 20.06
N LEU A 386 -4.38 -12.11 20.61
CA LEU A 386 -3.71 -12.44 21.87
C LEU A 386 -4.44 -11.91 23.11
N PHE A 387 -5.02 -10.70 23.03
CA PHE A 387 -5.54 -9.98 24.21
C PHE A 387 -7.02 -9.57 24.11
N GLY A 388 -7.70 -9.89 23.00
CA GLY A 388 -9.14 -9.63 22.80
C GLY A 388 -9.48 -8.19 22.37
N GLY A 389 -8.49 -7.33 22.16
CA GLY A 389 -8.69 -5.94 21.74
C GLY A 389 -7.38 -5.16 21.66
N MET A 390 -7.48 -3.89 21.22
CA MET A 390 -6.32 -2.99 21.21
C MET A 390 -5.77 -2.76 22.61
N ILE A 391 -4.45 -2.68 22.72
CA ILE A 391 -3.75 -2.33 23.95
C ILE A 391 -3.51 -0.82 24.03
N THR A 392 -3.43 -0.31 25.26
CA THR A 392 -2.93 1.04 25.56
C THR A 392 -1.53 0.92 26.15
N VAL A 393 -0.58 1.62 25.57
CA VAL A 393 0.80 1.61 26.05
C VAL A 393 0.94 2.51 27.26
N LEU A 394 1.63 2.07 28.31
CA LEU A 394 1.91 2.91 29.47
C LEU A 394 3.24 3.66 29.25
N PRO A 395 3.24 5.00 29.32
CA PRO A 395 4.48 5.76 29.24
C PRO A 395 5.36 5.45 30.45
N GLN A 396 6.67 5.64 30.29
CA GLN A 396 7.61 5.63 31.40
C GLN A 396 7.09 6.54 32.52
N LYS A 397 6.88 6.00 33.72
CA LYS A 397 6.69 6.86 34.90
C LYS A 397 7.98 7.66 35.03
N GLY A 398 7.88 9.00 34.92
CA GLY A 398 9.00 9.87 35.24
C GLY A 398 9.54 9.56 36.64
N PRO A 399 10.82 9.82 36.91
CA PRO A 399 11.42 9.62 38.22
C PRO A 399 10.69 10.38 39.33
#